data_AF-A0A673U9Z7-F1
#
_entry.id   AF-A0A673U9Z7-F1
#
_cell.length_a   1.000
_cell.length_b   1.000
_cell.length_c   1.000
_cell.angle_alpha   90.00
_cell.angle_beta   90.00
_cell.angle_gamma   90.00
#
_symmetry.space_group_name_H-M   'P 1'
#
loop_
_entity.id
_entity.type
_entity.pdbx_description
1 polymer ?
#
loop_
_entity_poly.entity_id
_entity_poly.type
_entity_poly.pdbx_seq_one_letter_code
_entity_poly.pdbx_strand_id
1 'polypeptide(L)'
;MNPLEAIQQELDTVNAQADRAFQQLEQKFGRMRHHYLERRNYIIQHIPGFWVTAFRNHPQLSPMIRGQDAEMLRYITNLEVKELRHPKTGCKFKFFFRRNPYFRNKLIVKEYEVRASGRVVSFSTPIIWRRGHEPQSFIRRNQDVVCNFFTWFSDHSLPESDKIAEIIKEDLWPNPLQYYLLREGVRRARRRPLREPVEIPRPFGFQSG
;
A
#
# COMPACT_ATOMS: atom_id res chain seq x y z
N MET A 1 48.32 8.31 -8.93
CA MET A 1 47.01 8.38 -8.26
C MET A 1 47.27 8.90 -6.85
N ASN A 2 46.58 9.94 -6.42
CA ASN A 2 46.74 10.53 -5.08
C ASN A 2 46.28 9.49 -4.02
N PRO A 3 46.95 9.36 -2.85
CA PRO A 3 46.50 8.50 -1.76
C PRO A 3 45.00 8.60 -1.43
N LEU A 4 44.40 9.79 -1.51
CA LEU A 4 42.97 9.99 -1.28
C LEU A 4 42.11 9.34 -2.38
N GLU A 5 42.52 9.41 -3.65
CA GLU A 5 41.81 8.78 -4.77
C GLU A 5 41.85 7.25 -4.66
N ALA A 6 42.98 6.68 -4.20
CA ALA A 6 43.11 5.24 -3.98
C ALA A 6 42.14 4.76 -2.88
N ILE A 7 42.09 5.47 -1.74
CA ILE A 7 41.14 5.16 -0.66
C ILE A 7 39.69 5.30 -1.14
N GLN A 8 39.38 6.31 -1.95
CA GLN A 8 38.03 6.48 -2.50
C GLN A 8 37.64 5.31 -3.41
N GLN A 9 38.56 4.81 -4.25
CA GLN A 9 38.29 3.64 -5.10
C GLN A 9 38.07 2.36 -4.29
N GLU A 10 38.81 2.17 -3.20
CA GLU A 10 38.58 1.06 -2.27
C GLU A 10 37.19 1.18 -1.62
N LEU A 11 36.81 2.38 -1.17
CA LEU A 11 35.49 2.64 -0.59
C LEU A 11 34.37 2.37 -1.60
N ASP A 12 34.51 2.83 -2.85
CA ASP A 12 33.53 2.59 -3.92
C ASP A 12 33.38 1.09 -4.22
N THR A 13 34.49 0.34 -4.16
CA THR A 13 34.48 -1.11 -4.34
C THR A 13 33.70 -1.81 -3.21
N VAL A 14 33.93 -1.41 -1.96
CA VAL A 14 33.20 -1.93 -0.79
C VAL A 14 31.71 -1.58 -0.88
N ASN A 15 31.37 -0.35 -1.26
CA ASN A 15 29.98 0.09 -1.46
C ASN A 15 29.29 -0.75 -2.55
N ALA A 16 29.95 -0.95 -3.70
CA ALA A 16 29.41 -1.76 -4.77
C ALA A 16 29.21 -3.24 -4.35
N GLN A 17 30.09 -3.77 -3.50
CA GLN A 17 29.92 -5.11 -2.94
C GLN A 17 28.72 -5.18 -1.98
N ALA A 18 28.56 -4.18 -1.11
CA ALA A 18 27.42 -4.07 -0.19
C ALA A 18 26.09 -3.95 -0.95
N ASP A 19 26.03 -3.12 -1.99
CA ASP A 19 24.84 -2.96 -2.83
C ASP A 19 24.43 -4.28 -3.51
N ARG A 20 25.40 -5.03 -4.04
CA ARG A 20 25.14 -6.36 -4.61
C ARG A 20 24.59 -7.33 -3.57
N ALA A 21 25.18 -7.35 -2.37
CA ALA A 21 24.72 -8.21 -1.30
C ALA A 21 23.30 -7.85 -0.85
N PHE A 22 23.00 -6.56 -0.69
CA PHE A 22 21.66 -6.08 -0.34
C PHE A 22 20.63 -6.44 -1.42
N GLN A 23 20.96 -6.20 -2.70
CA GLN A 23 20.09 -6.58 -3.82
C GLN A 23 19.78 -8.08 -3.85
N GLN A 24 20.78 -8.94 -3.63
CA GLN A 24 20.57 -10.38 -3.56
C GLN A 24 19.65 -10.77 -2.40
N LEU A 25 19.83 -10.15 -1.23
CA LEU A 25 19.03 -10.39 -0.03
C LEU A 25 17.57 -9.96 -0.25
N GLU A 26 17.37 -8.76 -0.81
CA GLU A 26 16.05 -8.23 -1.17
C GLU A 26 15.35 -9.12 -2.19
N GLN A 27 16.05 -9.61 -3.22
CA GLN A 27 15.48 -10.52 -4.20
C GLN A 27 15.05 -11.84 -3.56
N LYS A 28 15.90 -12.44 -2.72
CA LYS A 28 15.60 -13.70 -2.02
C LYS A 28 14.36 -13.56 -1.13
N PHE A 29 14.33 -12.57 -0.25
CA PHE A 29 13.18 -12.36 0.64
C PHE A 29 11.96 -11.81 -0.09
N GLY A 30 12.15 -11.07 -1.19
CA GLY A 30 11.07 -10.62 -2.07
C GLY A 30 10.33 -11.81 -2.70
N ARG A 31 11.06 -12.80 -3.21
CA ARG A 31 10.47 -14.06 -3.73
C ARG A 31 9.72 -14.83 -2.66
N MET A 32 10.31 -14.98 -1.46
CA MET A 32 9.65 -15.64 -0.33
C MET A 32 8.37 -14.90 0.08
N ARG A 33 8.44 -13.57 0.26
CA ARG A 33 7.28 -12.73 0.59
C ARG A 33 6.18 -12.87 -0.47
N HIS A 34 6.54 -12.85 -1.76
CA HIS A 34 5.58 -13.03 -2.84
C HIS A 34 4.85 -14.38 -2.74
N HIS A 35 5.59 -15.48 -2.52
CA HIS A 35 4.99 -16.81 -2.33
C HIS A 35 3.93 -16.83 -1.20
N TYR A 36 4.25 -16.27 -0.04
CA TYR A 36 3.29 -16.22 1.08
C TYR A 36 2.11 -15.28 0.81
N LEU A 37 2.32 -14.17 0.10
CA LEU A 37 1.24 -13.24 -0.27
C LEU A 37 0.27 -13.89 -1.27
N GLU A 38 0.76 -14.63 -2.25
CA GLU A 38 -0.10 -15.39 -3.19
C GLU A 38 -0.94 -16.43 -2.44
N ARG A 39 -0.32 -17.21 -1.54
CA ARG A 39 -1.06 -18.18 -0.70
C ARG A 39 -2.10 -17.50 0.19
N ARG A 40 -1.76 -16.34 0.78
CA ARG A 40 -2.70 -15.53 1.58
C ARG A 40 -3.87 -15.05 0.74
N ASN A 41 -3.61 -14.52 -0.46
CA ASN A 41 -4.63 -14.04 -1.37
C ASN A 41 -5.57 -15.18 -1.82
N TYR A 42 -5.00 -16.35 -2.15
CA TYR A 42 -5.79 -17.54 -2.50
C TYR A 42 -6.76 -17.94 -1.38
N ILE A 43 -6.30 -17.96 -0.13
CA ILE A 43 -7.16 -18.28 1.03
C ILE A 43 -8.23 -17.19 1.22
N ILE A 44 -7.85 -15.91 1.21
CA ILE A 44 -8.77 -14.78 1.42
C ILE A 44 -9.89 -14.75 0.38
N GLN A 45 -9.63 -15.08 -0.88
CA GLN A 45 -10.64 -15.14 -1.94
C GLN A 45 -11.81 -16.09 -1.62
N HIS A 46 -11.59 -17.07 -0.74
CA HIS A 46 -12.58 -18.04 -0.30
C HIS A 46 -13.25 -17.67 1.04
N ILE A 47 -12.97 -16.49 1.60
CA ILE A 47 -13.58 -15.97 2.82
C ILE A 47 -14.55 -14.84 2.46
N PRO A 48 -15.87 -15.09 2.42
CA PRO A 48 -16.85 -14.07 2.05
C PRO A 48 -16.77 -12.84 2.97
N GLY A 49 -16.70 -11.67 2.36
CA GLY A 49 -16.71 -10.40 3.09
C GLY A 49 -15.42 -10.08 3.85
N PHE A 50 -14.33 -10.84 3.65
CA PHE A 50 -13.07 -10.61 4.36
C PHE A 50 -12.60 -9.15 4.28
N TRP A 51 -12.48 -8.61 3.08
CA TRP A 51 -11.96 -7.26 2.87
C TRP A 51 -12.89 -6.20 3.46
N VAL A 52 -14.18 -6.22 3.17
CA VAL A 52 -15.12 -5.22 3.74
C VAL A 52 -15.09 -5.22 5.26
N THR A 53 -15.00 -6.39 5.91
CA THR A 53 -14.87 -6.49 7.36
C THR A 53 -13.55 -5.89 7.85
N ALA A 54 -12.41 -6.26 7.24
CA ALA A 54 -11.11 -5.71 7.60
C ALA A 54 -11.04 -4.18 7.43
N PHE A 55 -11.59 -3.67 6.33
CA PHE A 55 -11.67 -2.25 6.04
C PHE A 55 -12.56 -1.50 7.06
N ARG A 56 -13.75 -2.03 7.39
CA ARG A 56 -14.67 -1.42 8.37
C ARG A 56 -14.15 -1.46 9.80
N ASN A 57 -13.31 -2.43 10.12
CA ASN A 57 -12.69 -2.56 11.44
C ASN A 57 -11.43 -1.68 11.60
N HIS A 58 -10.91 -1.11 10.52
CA HIS A 58 -9.77 -0.20 10.60
C HIS A 58 -10.21 1.18 11.13
N PRO A 59 -9.68 1.68 12.26
CA PRO A 59 -10.20 2.89 12.92
C PRO A 59 -10.25 4.15 12.05
N GLN A 60 -9.27 4.31 11.15
CA GLN A 60 -9.19 5.49 10.27
C GLN A 60 -9.94 5.32 8.95
N LEU A 61 -10.23 4.08 8.51
CA LEU A 61 -10.97 3.85 7.24
C LEU A 61 -12.47 3.69 7.50
N SER A 62 -12.85 3.15 8.66
CA SER A 62 -14.24 2.95 9.06
C SER A 62 -15.15 4.17 8.87
N PRO A 63 -14.73 5.41 9.24
CA PRO A 63 -15.56 6.60 9.03
C PRO A 63 -15.86 6.90 7.56
N MET A 64 -14.99 6.48 6.64
CA MET A 64 -15.11 6.68 5.19
C MET A 64 -15.90 5.58 4.49
N ILE A 65 -16.18 4.46 5.20
CA ILE A 65 -16.80 3.26 4.63
C ILE A 65 -18.21 3.13 5.22
N ARG A 66 -19.13 3.91 4.65
CA ARG A 66 -20.52 4.00 5.10
C ARG A 66 -21.48 3.86 3.93
N GLY A 67 -22.73 3.49 4.23
CA GLY A 67 -23.80 3.40 3.24
C GLY A 67 -23.42 2.59 2.01
N GLN A 68 -23.53 3.20 0.84
CA GLN A 68 -23.26 2.56 -0.46
C GLN A 68 -21.81 2.06 -0.60
N ASP A 69 -20.82 2.72 -0.01
CA ASP A 69 -19.42 2.28 -0.09
C ASP A 69 -19.22 0.94 0.59
N ALA A 70 -19.81 0.75 1.77
CA ALA A 70 -19.75 -0.51 2.49
C ALA A 70 -20.34 -1.64 1.63
N GLU A 71 -21.48 -1.41 0.98
CA GLU A 71 -22.10 -2.40 0.08
C GLU A 71 -21.25 -2.68 -1.16
N MET A 72 -20.62 -1.67 -1.76
CA MET A 72 -19.70 -1.87 -2.90
C MET A 72 -18.47 -2.69 -2.52
N LEU A 73 -17.89 -2.47 -1.33
CA LEU A 73 -16.74 -3.24 -0.84
C LEU A 73 -17.06 -4.72 -0.59
N ARG A 74 -18.33 -5.09 -0.36
CA ARG A 74 -18.76 -6.51 -0.25
C ARG A 74 -18.53 -7.31 -1.54
N TYR A 75 -18.27 -6.63 -2.65
CA TYR A 75 -17.98 -7.24 -3.94
C TYR A 75 -16.49 -7.39 -4.21
N ILE A 76 -15.60 -6.93 -3.33
CA ILE A 76 -14.16 -7.19 -3.44
C ILE A 76 -13.92 -8.69 -3.27
N THR A 77 -13.27 -9.28 -4.27
CA THR A 77 -12.79 -10.66 -4.22
C THR A 77 -11.32 -10.73 -3.86
N ASN A 78 -10.54 -9.72 -4.25
CA ASN A 78 -9.12 -9.66 -3.96
C ASN A 78 -8.62 -8.21 -3.86
N LEU A 79 -7.59 -7.99 -3.06
CA LEU A 79 -6.80 -6.77 -3.01
C LEU A 79 -5.35 -7.17 -3.26
N GLU A 80 -4.63 -6.43 -4.09
CA GLU A 80 -3.18 -6.55 -4.21
C GLU A 80 -2.55 -5.17 -4.07
N VAL A 81 -1.47 -5.10 -3.30
CA VAL A 81 -0.60 -3.91 -3.23
C VAL A 81 0.77 -4.30 -3.75
N LYS A 82 1.20 -3.65 -4.83
CA LYS A 82 2.50 -3.87 -5.46
C LYS A 82 3.33 -2.60 -5.36
N GLU A 83 4.47 -2.70 -4.71
CA GLU A 83 5.52 -1.68 -4.78
C GLU A 83 6.22 -1.80 -6.13
N LEU A 84 6.32 -0.69 -6.85
CA LEU A 84 7.08 -0.58 -8.08
C LEU A 84 8.49 -0.12 -7.70
N ARG A 85 9.49 -0.90 -8.12
CA ARG A 85 10.90 -0.59 -7.95
C ARG A 85 11.48 -0.28 -9.34
N HIS A 86 12.48 0.60 -9.37
CA HIS A 86 13.40 0.95 -10.48
C HIS A 86 13.00 0.54 -11.92
N PRO A 87 12.99 1.47 -12.91
CA PRO A 87 13.46 2.86 -12.82
C PRO A 87 12.43 3.82 -12.23
N LYS A 88 11.18 3.40 -12.08
CA LYS A 88 10.13 4.17 -11.43
C LYS A 88 9.85 3.61 -10.03
N THR A 89 10.05 4.42 -9.01
CA THR A 89 9.57 4.13 -7.66
C THR A 89 8.08 4.44 -7.60
N GLY A 90 7.27 3.55 -7.01
CA GLY A 90 5.83 3.75 -6.98
C GLY A 90 5.06 2.69 -6.21
N CYS A 91 3.74 2.80 -6.21
CA CYS A 91 2.84 1.84 -5.60
C CYS A 91 1.59 1.66 -6.44
N LYS A 92 1.10 0.43 -6.54
CA LYS A 92 -0.12 0.07 -7.27
C LYS A 92 -1.05 -0.74 -6.38
N PHE A 93 -2.24 -0.21 -6.14
CA PHE A 93 -3.34 -0.85 -5.44
C PHE A 93 -4.31 -1.41 -6.47
N LYS A 94 -4.57 -2.71 -6.44
CA LYS A 94 -5.48 -3.39 -7.35
C LYS A 94 -6.65 -3.98 -6.58
N PHE A 95 -7.84 -3.48 -6.86
CA PHE A 95 -9.08 -3.95 -6.26
C PHE A 95 -9.83 -4.78 -7.29
N PHE A 96 -9.97 -6.08 -7.01
CA PHE A 96 -10.70 -7.01 -7.87
C PHE A 96 -12.13 -7.15 -7.35
N PHE A 97 -13.09 -7.03 -8.26
CA PHE A 97 -14.49 -7.08 -7.95
C PHE A 97 -15.19 -8.20 -8.73
N ARG A 98 -16.08 -8.91 -8.05
CA ARG A 98 -17.09 -9.73 -8.74
C ARG A 98 -18.18 -8.83 -9.33
N ARG A 99 -19.01 -9.40 -10.21
CA ARG A 99 -20.17 -8.71 -10.81
C ARG A 99 -21.04 -8.13 -9.69
N ASN A 100 -21.40 -6.85 -9.82
CA ASN A 100 -22.14 -6.10 -8.82
C ASN A 100 -23.11 -5.09 -9.49
N PRO A 101 -24.11 -4.56 -8.76
CA PRO A 101 -25.13 -3.66 -9.31
C PRO A 101 -24.68 -2.19 -9.42
N TYR A 102 -23.50 -1.82 -8.91
CA TYR A 102 -23.07 -0.42 -8.80
C TYR A 102 -22.21 0.05 -9.99
N PHE A 103 -21.29 -0.78 -10.45
CA PHE A 103 -20.39 -0.46 -11.56
C PHE A 103 -20.05 -1.70 -12.40
N ARG A 104 -19.44 -1.48 -13.57
CA ARG A 104 -19.07 -2.55 -14.52
C ARG A 104 -17.66 -3.08 -14.34
N ASN A 105 -16.77 -2.33 -13.68
CA ASN A 105 -15.37 -2.69 -13.50
C ASN A 105 -15.22 -4.02 -12.75
N LYS A 106 -14.40 -4.93 -13.30
CA LYS A 106 -13.91 -6.13 -12.59
C LYS A 106 -12.60 -5.86 -11.84
N LEU A 107 -11.90 -4.80 -12.22
CA LEU A 107 -10.63 -4.37 -11.65
C LEU A 107 -10.64 -2.84 -11.61
N ILE A 108 -10.34 -2.26 -10.45
CA ILE A 108 -10.05 -0.84 -10.29
C ILE A 108 -8.62 -0.75 -9.75
N VAL A 109 -7.77 0.01 -10.45
CA VAL A 109 -6.38 0.23 -10.06
C VAL A 109 -6.22 1.68 -9.61
N LYS A 110 -5.52 1.91 -8.49
CA LYS A 110 -4.96 3.21 -8.09
C LYS A 110 -3.45 3.07 -8.10
N GLU A 111 -2.75 3.95 -8.79
CA GLU A 111 -1.30 3.91 -8.97
C GLU A 111 -0.67 5.25 -8.61
N TYR A 112 0.51 5.18 -8.03
CA TYR A 112 1.38 6.31 -7.72
C TYR A 112 2.73 6.07 -8.38
N GLU A 113 3.22 7.04 -9.14
CA GLU A 113 4.54 7.02 -9.74
C GLU A 113 5.34 8.25 -9.29
N VAL A 114 6.59 8.05 -8.92
CA VAL A 114 7.57 9.15 -8.76
C VAL A 114 8.17 9.43 -10.14
N ARG A 115 8.02 10.66 -10.62
CA ARG A 115 8.61 11.12 -11.89
C ARG A 115 10.09 11.44 -11.71
N ALA A 116 10.82 11.54 -12.82
CA ALA A 116 12.23 11.95 -12.81
C ALA A 116 12.46 13.32 -12.15
N SER A 117 11.45 14.21 -12.16
CA SER A 117 11.47 15.48 -11.45
C SER A 117 11.31 15.38 -9.93
N GLY A 118 11.18 14.17 -9.37
CA GLY A 118 10.87 13.91 -7.96
C GLY A 118 9.40 14.07 -7.58
N ARG A 119 8.56 14.60 -8.48
CA ARG A 119 7.11 14.80 -8.23
C ARG A 119 6.36 13.47 -8.22
N VAL A 120 5.42 13.30 -7.30
CA VAL A 120 4.52 12.14 -7.30
C VAL A 120 3.29 12.45 -8.15
N VAL A 121 2.90 11.50 -8.98
CA VAL A 121 1.65 11.57 -9.76
C VAL A 121 0.79 10.37 -9.43
N SER A 122 -0.53 10.58 -9.44
CA SER A 122 -1.50 9.52 -9.20
C SER A 122 -2.36 9.27 -10.44
N PHE A 123 -2.67 7.99 -10.68
CA PHE A 123 -3.55 7.53 -11.74
C PHE A 123 -4.56 6.53 -11.20
N SER A 124 -5.75 6.51 -11.79
CA SER A 124 -6.76 5.51 -11.46
C SER A 124 -7.46 4.98 -12.69
N THR A 125 -7.95 3.75 -12.60
CA THR A 125 -8.98 3.26 -13.52
C THR A 125 -10.27 4.04 -13.29
N PRO A 126 -10.84 4.73 -14.30
CA PRO A 126 -12.15 5.37 -14.16
C PRO A 126 -13.24 4.35 -13.84
N ILE A 127 -14.10 4.68 -12.88
CA ILE A 127 -15.21 3.81 -12.50
C ILE A 127 -16.36 4.00 -13.49
N ILE A 128 -16.77 2.89 -14.09
CA ILE A 128 -17.89 2.81 -15.05
C ILE A 128 -19.15 2.51 -14.25
N TRP A 129 -19.76 3.57 -13.71
CA TRP A 129 -20.98 3.51 -12.91
C TRP A 129 -22.16 2.97 -13.71
N ARG A 130 -23.06 2.27 -13.02
CA ARG A 130 -24.39 1.93 -13.52
C ARG A 130 -25.34 3.06 -13.15
N ARG A 131 -26.38 3.24 -13.97
CA ARG A 131 -27.35 4.32 -13.84
C ARG A 131 -27.92 4.41 -12.41
N GLY A 132 -27.80 5.57 -11.78
CA GLY A 132 -28.34 5.85 -10.45
C GLY A 132 -27.41 5.48 -9.29
N HIS A 133 -26.18 5.04 -9.58
CA HIS A 133 -25.17 4.68 -8.57
C HIS A 133 -23.95 5.61 -8.59
N GLU A 134 -23.98 6.66 -9.41
CA GLU A 134 -22.94 7.68 -9.46
C GLU A 134 -22.77 8.35 -8.07
N PRO A 135 -21.53 8.64 -7.64
CA PRO A 135 -21.27 9.32 -6.38
C PRO A 135 -22.02 10.65 -6.29
N GLN A 136 -22.76 10.86 -5.21
CA GLN A 136 -23.49 12.12 -4.94
C GLN A 136 -22.54 13.33 -4.81
N SER A 137 -21.23 13.12 -4.63
CA SER A 137 -20.21 14.17 -4.54
C SER A 137 -20.07 15.03 -5.80
N PHE A 138 -20.63 14.63 -6.95
CA PHE A 138 -20.71 15.49 -8.13
C PHE A 138 -21.79 16.59 -8.00
N ILE A 139 -22.67 16.51 -7.00
CA ILE A 139 -23.73 17.49 -6.72
C ILE A 139 -23.35 18.22 -5.43
N ARG A 140 -22.56 19.29 -5.54
CA ARG A 140 -22.30 20.20 -4.40
C ARG A 140 -23.61 20.84 -3.94
N ARG A 141 -24.16 20.37 -2.82
CA ARG A 141 -25.06 21.15 -1.98
C ARG A 141 -24.64 20.98 -0.51
N ASN A 142 -24.16 22.09 0.05
CA ASN A 142 -24.02 22.42 1.47
C ASN A 142 -23.44 21.39 2.45
N GLN A 143 -22.26 21.74 2.98
CA GLN A 143 -21.67 21.43 4.29
C GLN A 143 -21.58 19.94 4.70
N ASP A 144 -20.35 19.54 5.03
CA ASP A 144 -19.84 18.18 5.26
C ASP A 144 -19.73 17.30 4.01
N VAL A 145 -18.68 17.55 3.21
CA VAL A 145 -18.18 16.56 2.24
C VAL A 145 -17.64 15.38 3.05
N VAL A 146 -18.48 14.37 3.30
CA VAL A 146 -18.01 13.06 3.71
C VAL A 146 -17.20 12.51 2.54
N CYS A 147 -15.87 12.48 2.66
CA CYS A 147 -15.02 11.80 1.69
C CYS A 147 -15.34 10.31 1.72
N ASN A 148 -16.05 9.86 0.71
CA ASN A 148 -16.41 8.46 0.51
C ASN A 148 -15.18 7.67 0.01
N PHE A 149 -15.07 6.40 0.38
CA PHE A 149 -13.94 5.57 -0.01
C PHE A 149 -13.78 5.51 -1.54
N PHE A 150 -14.87 5.42 -2.30
CA PHE A 150 -14.78 5.32 -3.76
C PHE A 150 -14.48 6.65 -4.48
N THR A 151 -14.64 7.80 -3.82
CA THR A 151 -14.20 9.09 -4.41
C THR A 151 -12.68 9.22 -4.43
N TRP A 152 -11.98 8.45 -3.58
CA TRP A 152 -10.51 8.33 -3.60
C TRP A 152 -9.95 7.94 -4.97
N PHE A 153 -10.66 7.12 -5.74
CA PHE A 153 -10.22 6.73 -7.08
C PHE A 153 -10.22 7.91 -8.05
N SER A 154 -11.04 8.95 -7.84
CA SER A 154 -11.07 10.12 -8.70
C SER A 154 -10.25 11.31 -8.16
N ASP A 155 -9.87 11.28 -6.88
CA ASP A 155 -9.06 12.33 -6.27
C ASP A 155 -7.57 12.13 -6.54
N HIS A 156 -6.95 13.09 -7.21
CA HIS A 156 -5.52 13.11 -7.53
C HIS A 156 -4.84 14.41 -7.06
N SER A 157 -5.49 15.15 -6.15
CA SER A 157 -5.07 16.50 -5.75
C SER A 157 -3.77 16.53 -4.94
N LEU A 158 -3.60 15.59 -4.00
CA LEU A 158 -2.47 15.54 -3.06
C LEU A 158 -1.85 14.13 -2.96
N PRO A 159 -1.26 13.61 -4.05
CA PRO A 159 -0.76 12.24 -4.08
C PRO A 159 0.40 11.98 -3.11
N GLU A 160 1.16 13.00 -2.73
CA GLU A 160 2.25 12.92 -1.74
C GLU A 160 1.75 12.75 -0.29
N SER A 161 0.49 13.07 -0.01
CA SER A 161 -0.10 13.03 1.35
C SER A 161 -1.39 12.22 1.41
N ASP A 162 -1.51 11.23 0.52
CA ASP A 162 -2.69 10.37 0.44
C ASP A 162 -2.74 9.37 1.61
N LYS A 163 -3.51 9.74 2.63
CA LYS A 163 -3.69 8.93 3.86
C LYS A 163 -4.30 7.56 3.60
N ILE A 164 -5.18 7.41 2.60
CA ILE A 164 -5.81 6.12 2.30
C ILE A 164 -4.77 5.18 1.71
N ALA A 165 -3.97 5.67 0.77
CA ALA A 165 -2.86 4.91 0.19
C ALA A 165 -1.86 4.47 1.27
N GLU A 166 -1.47 5.39 2.15
CA GLU A 166 -0.55 5.12 3.26
C GLU A 166 -1.11 4.05 4.21
N ILE A 167 -2.35 4.21 4.69
CA ILE A 167 -2.99 3.24 5.58
C ILE A 167 -3.07 1.86 4.92
N ILE A 168 -3.52 1.79 3.65
CA ILE A 168 -3.66 0.50 2.97
C ILE A 168 -2.29 -0.17 2.82
N LYS A 169 -1.26 0.58 2.41
CA LYS A 169 0.08 0.05 2.12
C LYS A 169 0.84 -0.35 3.39
N GLU A 170 0.84 0.51 4.40
CA GLU A 170 1.73 0.39 5.57
C GLU A 170 1.08 -0.32 6.76
N ASP A 171 -0.26 -0.35 6.86
CA ASP A 171 -0.97 -0.94 8.00
C ASP A 171 -1.89 -2.11 7.60
N LEU A 172 -2.90 -1.84 6.75
CA LEU A 172 -3.91 -2.84 6.42
C LEU A 172 -3.34 -4.02 5.61
N TRP A 173 -2.60 -3.76 4.54
CA TRP A 173 -2.09 -4.80 3.64
C TRP A 173 -1.04 -5.73 4.26
N PRO A 174 -0.12 -5.26 5.11
CA PRO A 174 0.83 -6.15 5.78
C PRO A 174 0.16 -7.20 6.67
N ASN A 175 -0.93 -6.87 7.36
CA ASN A 175 -1.63 -7.79 8.26
C ASN A 175 -3.16 -7.55 8.30
N PRO A 176 -3.91 -7.86 7.23
CA PRO A 176 -5.35 -7.59 7.20
C PRO A 176 -6.14 -8.51 8.15
N LEU A 177 -5.55 -9.65 8.54
CA LEU A 177 -6.15 -10.61 9.45
C LEU A 177 -6.43 -9.99 10.84
N GLN A 178 -5.57 -9.08 11.33
CA GLN A 178 -5.78 -8.44 12.63
C GLN A 178 -7.07 -7.62 12.68
N TYR A 179 -7.41 -6.99 11.55
CA TYR A 179 -8.64 -6.21 11.41
C TYR A 179 -9.84 -7.11 11.15
N TYR A 180 -9.68 -8.15 10.34
CA TYR A 180 -10.74 -9.13 10.11
C TYR A 180 -11.17 -9.85 11.40
N LEU A 181 -10.22 -10.23 12.26
CA LEU A 181 -10.49 -10.92 13.52
C LEU A 181 -10.96 -9.99 14.64
N LEU A 182 -10.90 -8.67 14.44
CA LEU A 182 -11.37 -7.70 15.41
C LEU A 182 -12.90 -7.82 15.53
N ARG A 183 -13.38 -8.66 16.46
CA ARG A 183 -14.78 -8.66 16.84
C ARG A 183 -15.07 -7.36 17.59
N GLU A 184 -16.23 -6.76 17.32
CA GLU A 184 -16.78 -5.66 18.12
C GLU A 184 -16.71 -6.07 19.61
N GLY A 185 -15.76 -5.53 20.37
CA GLY A 185 -15.63 -5.75 21.81
C GLY A 185 -14.33 -6.35 22.37
N VAL A 186 -13.37 -6.83 21.56
CA VAL A 186 -12.11 -7.38 22.12
C VAL A 186 -10.90 -6.48 21.83
N ARG A 187 -10.23 -6.12 22.92
CA ARG A 187 -9.15 -5.11 23.04
C ARG A 187 -8.07 -5.21 21.96
N ARG A 188 -7.60 -4.02 21.55
CA ARG A 188 -6.49 -3.77 20.60
C ARG A 188 -5.28 -4.67 20.90
N ALA A 189 -5.03 -5.66 20.05
CA ALA A 189 -3.80 -6.43 20.10
C ALA A 189 -2.68 -5.65 19.39
N ARG A 190 -1.78 -5.09 20.21
CA ARG A 190 -0.39 -4.69 19.94
C ARG A 190 -0.10 -4.02 18.59
N ARG A 191 0.09 -2.70 18.62
CA ARG A 191 0.97 -2.02 17.65
C ARG A 191 2.28 -2.82 17.57
N ARG A 192 2.70 -3.22 16.38
CA ARG A 192 4.05 -3.77 16.19
C ARG A 192 5.05 -2.72 16.70
N PRO A 193 6.18 -3.14 17.32
CA PRO A 193 7.32 -2.25 17.41
C PRO A 193 7.64 -1.78 15.98
N LEU A 194 7.91 -0.48 15.84
CA LEU A 194 8.65 0.01 14.68
C LEU A 194 9.85 -0.91 14.48
N ARG A 195 10.15 -1.32 13.24
CA ARG A 195 11.42 -2.00 12.98
C ARG A 195 12.52 -1.09 13.52
N GLU A 196 13.18 -1.49 14.59
CA GLU A 196 14.42 -0.84 14.99
C GLU A 196 15.40 -0.96 13.81
N PRO A 197 16.12 0.11 13.45
CA PRO A 197 17.23 -0.02 12.52
C PRO A 197 18.13 -1.13 13.03
N VAL A 198 18.51 -2.06 12.15
CA VAL A 198 19.55 -3.04 12.49
C VAL A 198 20.79 -2.21 12.83
N GLU A 199 21.27 -2.30 14.07
CA GLU A 199 22.57 -1.74 14.44
C GLU A 199 23.62 -2.40 13.55
N ILE A 200 24.11 -1.64 12.56
CA ILE A 200 25.29 -2.03 11.81
C ILE A 200 26.43 -1.94 12.81
N PRO A 201 27.17 -3.04 13.10
CA PRO A 201 28.33 -2.97 13.97
C PRO A 201 29.25 -1.87 13.46
N ARG A 202 29.60 -0.91 14.31
CA ARG A 202 30.52 0.17 13.94
C ARG A 202 31.78 -0.47 13.35
N PRO A 203 32.31 0.02 12.22
CA PRO A 203 33.64 -0.38 11.78
C PRO A 203 34.61 -0.13 12.93
N PHE A 204 35.45 -1.13 13.22
CA PHE A 204 36.45 -1.10 14.27
C PHE A 204 37.13 0.27 14.32
N GLY A 205 37.11 0.88 15.50
CA GLY A 205 37.71 2.20 15.71
C GLY A 205 39.16 2.19 15.24
N PHE A 206 39.52 3.18 14.43
CA PHE A 206 40.92 3.52 14.18
C PHE A 206 41.57 3.85 15.52
N GLN A 207 42.40 2.95 16.04
CA GLN A 207 43.40 3.33 17.02
C GLN A 207 44.43 4.16 16.28
N SER A 208 44.36 5.48 16.44
CA SER A 208 45.47 6.36 16.10
C SER A 208 46.54 6.16 17.17
N GLY A 209 47.71 5.69 16.76
CA GLY A 209 48.92 5.72 17.57
C GLY A 209 49.46 7.13 17.74
#